data_AF-A0A7X6V8T5-F1
#
_entry.id   AF-A0A7X6V8T5-F1
#
_cell.length_a   1.000
_cell.length_b   1.000
_cell.length_c   1.000
_cell.angle_alpha   90.00
_cell.angle_beta   90.00
_cell.angle_gamma   90.00
#
_symmetry.space_group_name_H-M   'P 1'
#
loop_
_entity.id
_entity.type
_entity.pdbx_description
1 polymer ?
#
loop_
_entity_poly.entity_id
_entity_poly.type
_entity_poly.pdbx_seq_one_letter_code
_entity_poly.pdbx_strand_id
1 'polypeptide(L)'
;MERTAVKLSVEERQDIEKKSSAVSLSDMEMFIFPDLIYSLLLANLMSPIIWRWREDPWFDDIKRKSIITRINRVKQYIMDRYVFNLDLETWGLTTKEKELERFQDFIDLDM
;
A
#
# COMPACT_ATOMS: atom_id res chain seq x y z
N MET A 1 -22.68 17.97 -28.30
CA MET A 1 -21.23 17.80 -28.05
C MET A 1 -20.98 16.32 -27.86
N GLU A 2 -20.68 15.64 -28.96
CA GLU A 2 -20.34 14.22 -28.97
C GLU A 2 -18.94 14.11 -28.36
N ARG A 3 -18.83 13.51 -27.17
CA ARG A 3 -17.53 13.22 -26.57
C ARG A 3 -16.91 12.15 -27.45
N THR A 4 -16.01 12.54 -28.35
CA THR A 4 -15.14 11.61 -29.06
C THR A 4 -14.42 10.77 -28.00
N ALA A 5 -14.82 9.51 -27.86
CA ALA A 5 -14.16 8.59 -26.97
C ALA A 5 -12.72 8.43 -27.46
N VAL A 6 -11.77 9.01 -26.72
CA VAL A 6 -10.35 8.83 -27.00
C VAL A 6 -10.05 7.36 -26.79
N LYS A 7 -9.73 6.66 -27.88
CA LYS A 7 -9.25 5.27 -27.83
C LYS A 7 -7.83 5.30 -27.29
N LEU A 8 -7.68 5.04 -26.00
CA LEU A 8 -6.38 4.92 -25.34
C LEU A 8 -5.66 3.65 -25.81
N SER A 9 -4.35 3.73 -25.98
CA SER A 9 -3.50 2.56 -26.17
C SER A 9 -3.50 1.67 -24.91
N VAL A 10 -3.03 0.43 -25.03
CA VAL A 10 -2.89 -0.47 -23.88
C VAL A 10 -1.91 0.11 -22.85
N GLU A 11 -0.79 0.68 -23.31
CA GLU A 11 0.23 1.30 -22.47
C GLU A 11 -0.32 2.51 -21.70
N GLU A 12 -1.11 3.36 -22.37
CA GLU A 12 -1.75 4.52 -21.73
C GLU A 12 -2.76 4.10 -20.66
N ARG A 13 -3.53 3.03 -20.91
CA ARG A 13 -4.44 2.45 -19.91
C ARG A 13 -3.67 1.91 -18.71
N GLN A 14 -2.56 1.20 -18.95
CA GLN A 14 -1.73 0.65 -17.87
C GLN A 14 -1.12 1.76 -17.00
N ASP A 15 -0.64 2.84 -17.61
CA ASP A 15 -0.08 3.99 -16.89
C ASP A 15 -1.13 4.71 -16.03
N ILE A 16 -2.35 4.91 -16.57
CA ILE A 16 -3.47 5.49 -15.82
C ILE A 16 -3.86 4.59 -14.64
N GLU A 17 -3.98 3.28 -14.85
CA GLU A 17 -4.29 2.34 -13.78
C GLU A 17 -3.22 2.33 -12.70
N LYS A 18 -1.94 2.30 -13.08
CA LYS A 18 -0.81 2.40 -12.12
C LYS A 18 -0.89 3.67 -11.28
N LYS A 19 -1.23 4.81 -11.89
CA LYS A 19 -1.38 6.10 -11.19
C LYS A 19 -2.58 6.11 -10.25
N SER A 20 -3.70 5.52 -10.66
CA SER A 20 -4.88 5.35 -9.79
C SER A 20 -4.54 4.45 -8.59
N SER A 21 -3.90 3.32 -8.85
CA SER A 21 -3.44 2.36 -7.84
C SER A 21 -2.44 2.95 -6.84
N ALA A 22 -1.66 3.97 -7.25
CA ALA A 22 -0.76 4.68 -6.34
C ALA A 22 -1.49 5.49 -5.24
N VAL A 23 -2.82 5.64 -5.34
CA VAL A 23 -3.66 6.32 -4.34
C VAL A 23 -4.21 5.35 -3.30
N SER A 24 -4.70 4.18 -3.72
CA SER A 24 -5.34 3.17 -2.85
C SER A 24 -4.36 2.14 -2.28
N LEU A 25 -3.35 1.75 -3.06
CA LEU A 25 -2.27 0.84 -2.65
C LEU A 25 -2.78 -0.49 -2.07
N SER A 26 -3.81 -1.08 -2.67
CA SER A 26 -4.34 -2.37 -2.25
C SER A 26 -3.39 -3.52 -2.59
N ASP A 27 -3.49 -4.65 -1.87
CA ASP A 27 -2.58 -5.79 -2.06
C ASP A 27 -2.62 -6.32 -3.50
N MET A 28 -3.80 -6.35 -4.11
CA MET A 28 -3.98 -6.73 -5.52
C MET A 28 -3.32 -5.72 -6.48
N GLU A 29 -3.48 -4.43 -6.23
CA GLU A 29 -2.85 -3.38 -7.04
C GLU A 29 -1.32 -3.48 -7.00
N MET A 30 -0.78 -3.85 -5.84
CA MET A 30 0.65 -4.04 -5.60
C MET A 30 1.17 -5.32 -6.27
N PHE A 31 0.35 -6.36 -6.36
CA PHE A 31 0.65 -7.56 -7.12
C PHE A 31 0.78 -7.27 -8.63
N ILE A 32 -0.13 -6.46 -9.17
CA ILE A 32 -0.14 -6.07 -10.59
C ILE A 32 0.95 -5.04 -10.89
N PHE A 33 1.21 -4.11 -9.97
CA PHE A 33 2.21 -3.07 -10.09
C PHE A 33 3.24 -3.12 -8.95
N PRO A 34 4.20 -4.08 -8.98
CA PRO A 34 5.17 -4.27 -7.89
C PRO A 34 6.00 -3.03 -7.52
N ASP A 35 6.22 -2.11 -8.47
CA ASP A 35 6.94 -0.86 -8.21
C ASP A 35 6.26 0.01 -7.13
N LEU A 36 4.96 -0.15 -6.92
CA LEU A 36 4.19 0.59 -5.91
C LEU A 36 4.53 0.17 -4.47
N ILE A 37 5.31 -0.91 -4.26
CA ILE A 37 5.85 -1.32 -2.93
C ILE A 37 6.56 -0.17 -2.24
N TYR A 38 7.34 0.61 -2.98
CA TYR A 38 8.02 1.78 -2.43
C TYR A 38 7.04 2.91 -2.08
N SER A 39 5.98 3.09 -2.86
CA SER A 39 4.92 4.05 -2.56
C SER A 39 4.16 3.67 -1.28
N LEU A 40 3.84 2.39 -1.08
CA LEU A 40 3.22 1.89 0.16
C LEU A 40 4.12 2.07 1.38
N LEU A 41 5.41 1.77 1.24
CA LEU A 41 6.38 2.03 2.30
C LEU A 41 6.41 3.52 2.69
N LEU A 42 6.47 4.41 1.68
CA LEU A 42 6.52 5.84 1.91
C LEU A 42 5.22 6.36 2.53
N ALA A 43 4.07 5.91 2.04
CA ALA A 43 2.76 6.26 2.60
C ALA A 43 2.65 5.87 4.07
N ASN A 44 3.07 4.64 4.41
CA ASN A 44 3.11 4.18 5.79
C ASN A 44 4.08 5.00 6.66
N LEU A 45 5.26 5.35 6.14
CA LEU A 45 6.22 6.18 6.86
C LEU A 45 5.72 7.63 7.05
N MET A 46 4.96 8.18 6.10
CA MET A 46 4.38 9.52 6.22
C MET A 46 3.13 9.56 7.09
N SER A 47 2.50 8.42 7.34
CA SER A 47 1.27 8.33 8.12
C SER A 47 1.52 8.72 9.58
N PRO A 48 0.83 9.73 10.14
CA PRO A 48 1.00 10.12 11.54
C PRO A 48 0.60 9.00 12.51
N ILE A 49 -0.24 8.06 12.06
CA ILE A 49 -0.66 6.90 12.84
C ILE A 49 0.54 6.07 13.27
N ILE A 50 1.46 5.74 12.35
CA ILE A 50 2.61 4.88 12.70
C ILE A 50 3.51 5.57 13.74
N TRP A 51 3.58 6.91 13.74
CA TRP A 51 4.42 7.70 14.64
C TRP A 51 3.86 7.88 16.05
N ARG A 52 2.64 7.40 16.33
CA ARG A 52 2.01 7.51 17.67
C ARG A 52 2.84 6.88 18.79
N TRP A 53 3.78 5.97 18.47
CA TRP A 53 4.73 5.45 19.46
C TRP A 53 5.55 6.55 20.17
N ARG A 54 5.74 7.71 19.53
CA ARG A 54 6.46 8.84 20.13
C ARG A 54 5.75 9.46 21.33
N GLU A 55 4.45 9.22 21.45
CA GLU A 55 3.59 9.75 22.53
C GLU A 55 3.31 8.69 23.60
N ASP A 56 3.73 7.44 23.36
CA ASP A 56 3.51 6.33 24.29
C ASP A 56 4.55 6.39 25.44
N PRO A 57 4.12 6.39 26.72
CA PRO A 57 5.03 6.48 27.87
C PRO A 57 6.12 5.39 27.92
N TRP A 58 5.90 4.25 27.26
CA TRP A 58 6.91 3.19 27.14
C TRP A 58 8.20 3.66 26.43
N PHE A 59 8.11 4.78 25.69
CA PHE A 59 9.21 5.38 24.95
C PHE A 59 9.88 6.57 25.64
N ASP A 60 9.48 6.97 26.85
CA ASP A 60 10.01 8.14 27.55
C ASP A 60 11.55 8.11 27.73
N ASP A 61 12.12 6.92 27.91
CA ASP A 61 13.57 6.73 28.08
C ASP A 61 14.32 6.35 26.80
N ILE A 62 13.65 6.31 25.64
CA ILE A 62 14.23 5.75 24.40
C ILE A 62 15.49 6.49 23.95
N LYS A 63 15.58 7.80 24.20
CA LYS A 63 16.75 8.62 23.82
C LYS A 63 18.02 8.24 24.57
N ARG A 64 17.89 7.62 25.75
CA ARG A 64 19.03 7.14 26.56
C ARG A 64 19.50 5.75 26.15
N LYS A 65 18.76 5.05 25.29
CA LYS A 65 19.07 3.67 24.86
C LYS A 65 20.00 3.65 23.65
N SER A 66 20.74 2.55 23.50
CA SER A 66 21.53 2.26 22.30
C SER A 66 20.66 2.18 21.05
N ILE A 67 21.21 2.48 19.89
CA ILE A 67 20.49 2.50 18.61
C ILE A 67 19.75 1.17 18.34
N ILE A 68 20.39 0.03 18.62
CA ILE A 68 19.80 -1.30 18.43
C ILE A 68 18.55 -1.48 19.31
N THR A 69 18.62 -1.06 20.57
CA THR A 69 17.48 -1.14 21.50
C THR A 69 16.33 -0.26 21.02
N ARG A 70 16.65 0.94 20.50
CA ARG A 70 15.64 1.87 19.97
C ARG A 70 14.90 1.27 18.78
N ILE A 71 15.63 0.70 17.83
CA ILE A 71 15.07 0.03 16.64
C ILE A 71 14.18 -1.15 17.07
N ASN A 72 14.67 -2.00 17.98
CA ASN A 72 13.90 -3.17 18.43
C ASN A 72 12.60 -2.80 19.15
N ARG A 73 12.59 -1.76 19.98
CA ARG A 73 11.34 -1.30 20.63
C ARG A 73 10.33 -0.75 19.64
N VAL A 74 10.78 0.07 18.68
CA VAL A 74 9.90 0.57 17.62
C VAL A 74 9.35 -0.60 16.80
N LYS A 75 10.20 -1.57 16.43
CA LYS A 75 9.78 -2.79 15.75
C LYS A 75 8.71 -3.55 16.55
N GLN A 76 8.92 -3.75 17.85
CA GLN A 76 7.95 -4.41 18.74
C GLN A 76 6.61 -3.65 18.76
N TYR A 77 6.63 -2.35 19.02
CA TYR A 77 5.42 -1.52 19.00
C TYR A 77 4.64 -1.67 17.70
N ILE A 78 5.36 -1.68 16.57
CA ILE A 78 4.77 -1.80 15.24
C ILE A 78 4.13 -3.19 15.06
N MET A 79 4.86 -4.27 15.38
CA MET A 79 4.35 -5.64 15.27
C MET A 79 3.15 -5.91 16.18
N ASP A 80 3.11 -5.29 17.36
CA ASP A 80 2.05 -5.51 18.34
C ASP A 80 0.75 -4.76 18.02
N ARG A 81 0.83 -3.65 17.27
CA ARG A 81 -0.32 -2.73 17.06
C ARG A 81 -0.81 -2.63 15.63
N TYR A 82 -0.02 -3.08 14.66
CA TYR A 82 -0.37 -2.98 13.25
C TYR A 82 -0.23 -4.33 12.56
N VAL A 83 -1.14 -4.57 11.62
CA VAL A 83 -1.10 -5.71 10.73
C VAL A 83 -0.70 -5.17 9.35
N PHE A 84 0.39 -5.69 8.80
CA PHE A 84 0.87 -5.37 7.45
C PHE A 84 0.68 -6.53 6.48
N ASN A 85 -0.22 -7.47 6.80
CA ASN A 85 -0.44 -8.63 5.95
C ASN A 85 -0.94 -8.16 4.58
N LEU A 86 -0.18 -8.53 3.56
CA LEU A 86 -0.62 -8.59 2.17
C LEU A 86 -1.46 -9.87 2.01
N ASP A 87 -2.63 -9.90 2.64
CA ASP A 87 -3.54 -11.04 2.46
C ASP A 87 -4.40 -10.76 1.24
N LEU A 88 -4.52 -11.75 0.35
CA LEU A 88 -5.26 -11.65 -0.92
C LEU A 88 -6.77 -11.42 -0.73
N GLU A 89 -7.23 -11.30 0.51
CA GLU A 89 -8.60 -10.97 0.87
C GLU A 89 -8.86 -9.45 0.98
N THR A 90 -7.83 -8.60 0.90
CA THR A 90 -7.97 -7.14 1.03
C THR A 90 -8.12 -6.47 -0.34
N TRP A 91 -9.35 -6.34 -0.83
CA TRP A 91 -9.69 -5.72 -2.13
C TRP A 91 -9.71 -4.18 -2.12
N GLY A 92 -8.94 -3.57 -1.21
CA GLY A 92 -8.87 -2.11 -1.06
C GLY A 92 -10.22 -1.48 -0.69
N LEU A 93 -10.67 -0.55 -1.54
CA LEU A 93 -11.91 0.23 -1.35
C LEU A 93 -13.13 -0.36 -2.06
N THR A 94 -12.99 -1.52 -2.70
CA THR A 94 -14.00 -2.12 -3.59
C THR A 94 -14.25 -3.59 -3.22
N THR A 95 -14.77 -4.39 -4.16
CA THR A 95 -15.02 -5.82 -3.97
C THR A 95 -14.14 -6.64 -4.90
N LYS A 96 -13.91 -7.90 -4.55
CA LYS A 96 -13.15 -8.86 -5.36
C LYS A 96 -13.55 -8.86 -6.82
N GLU A 97 -14.85 -8.94 -7.07
CA GLU A 97 -15.42 -9.06 -8.41
C GLU A 97 -15.11 -7.82 -9.25
N LYS A 98 -15.17 -6.64 -8.62
CA LYS A 98 -14.87 -5.37 -9.29
C LYS A 98 -13.40 -5.21 -9.62
N GLU A 99 -12.50 -5.58 -8.71
CA GLU A 99 -11.06 -5.48 -9.00
C GLU A 99 -10.63 -6.54 -10.03
N LEU A 100 -11.20 -7.76 -10.00
CA LEU A 100 -10.95 -8.76 -11.04
C LEU A 100 -11.42 -8.30 -12.41
N GLU A 101 -12.61 -7.68 -12.50
CA GLU A 101 -13.10 -7.09 -13.76
C GLU A 101 -12.24 -5.91 -14.23
N ARG A 102 -11.84 -5.02 -13.30
CA ARG A 102 -10.96 -3.88 -13.57
C ARG A 102 -9.61 -4.34 -14.12
N PHE A 103 -9.08 -5.44 -13.59
CA PHE A 103 -7.75 -5.94 -13.92
C PHE A 103 -7.70 -7.11 -14.89
N GLN A 104 -8.83 -7.54 -15.46
CA GLN A 104 -8.89 -8.67 -16.40
C GLN A 104 -7.97 -8.51 -17.61
N ASP A 105 -7.76 -7.27 -18.06
CA ASP A 105 -6.88 -6.96 -19.20
C ASP A 105 -5.38 -6.98 -18.83
N PHE A 106 -5.05 -7.05 -17.53
CA PHE A 106 -3.69 -6.97 -17.00
C PHE A 106 -3.22 -8.25 -16.30
N ILE A 107 -4.14 -9.14 -15.95
CA ILE A 107 -3.86 -10.42 -15.28
C ILE A 107 -4.03 -11.53 -16.32
N ASP A 108 -2.94 -12.22 -16.65
CA ASP A 108 -3.05 -13.55 -17.26
C ASP A 108 -3.50 -14.51 -16.15
N LEU A 109 -4.78 -14.89 -16.17
CA LEU A 109 -5.41 -15.77 -15.18
C LEU A 109 -4.92 -17.23 -15.24
N ASP A 110 -3.96 -17.55 -16.12
CA ASP A 110 -3.35 -18.88 -16.27
C ASP A 110 -2.23 -19.16 -15.24
N MET A 111 -2.30 -18.57 -14.04
CA MET A 111 -1.48 -18.95 -12.88
C MET A 111 -2.20 -19.91 -11.94
#